data_AF-A0AAE0AZE0-F1
#
_entry.id   AF-A0AAE0AZE0-F1
#
_cell.length_a   1.000
_cell.length_b   1.000
_cell.length_c   1.000
_cell.angle_alpha   90.00
_cell.angle_beta   90.00
_cell.angle_gamma   90.00
#
_symmetry.space_group_name_H-M   'P 1'
#
loop_
_entity.id
_entity.type
_entity.pdbx_description
1 polymer ?
#
loop_
_entity_poly.entity_id
_entity_poly.type
_entity_poly.pdbx_seq_one_letter_code
_entity_poly.pdbx_strand_id
1 'polypeptide(L)'
;MLCLMMCLTLCNCTALRTAVQFQRITLWKALFPCQEVGLPDGCENLDSLPSLDLTPKFFKASNMVQKPLEKWLGELESESLPDCIVSDVCFPWTSDVALHFKIPRIVFQTFSCFTLACSHSIDCHRIIESITSPKPFLVPEMPDKIEFTEAQLPITRSASSEYMRDCMKKFKEA
;
A
#
# COMPACT_ATOMS: atom_id res chain seq x y z
N MET A 1 -14.82 -17.84 9.25
CA MET A 1 -14.21 -16.68 8.57
C MET A 1 -12.76 -16.57 9.01
N LEU A 2 -11.87 -17.21 8.24
CA LEU A 2 -10.43 -17.04 8.39
C LEU A 2 -10.02 -15.86 7.50
N CYS A 3 -9.81 -14.69 8.10
CA CYS A 3 -9.20 -13.56 7.40
C CYS A 3 -7.68 -13.67 7.51
N LEU A 4 -7.00 -13.70 6.36
CA LEU A 4 -5.55 -13.54 6.33
C LEU A 4 -5.22 -12.05 6.48
N MET A 5 -4.75 -11.65 7.66
CA MET A 5 -4.14 -10.33 7.85
C MET A 5 -2.66 -10.45 7.55
N MET A 6 -2.25 -9.91 6.40
CA MET A 6 -0.85 -9.91 5.98
C MET A 6 -0.05 -8.96 6.88
N CYS A 7 0.76 -9.52 7.77
CA CYS A 7 1.78 -8.74 8.46
C CYS A 7 3.10 -8.93 7.73
N LEU A 8 3.61 -7.85 7.12
CA LEU A 8 4.72 -7.94 6.18
C LEU A 8 6.06 -8.32 6.82
N THR A 9 6.20 -8.25 8.14
CA THR A 9 7.53 -8.27 8.78
C THR A 9 7.55 -8.86 10.19
N LEU A 10 8.70 -9.44 10.57
CA LEU A 10 8.94 -10.10 11.87
C LEU A 10 8.83 -9.11 13.04
N CYS A 11 9.26 -7.86 12.84
CA CYS A 11 9.16 -6.79 13.83
C CYS A 11 7.71 -6.39 14.13
N ASN A 12 6.85 -6.32 13.11
CA ASN A 12 5.43 -6.01 13.30
C ASN A 12 4.65 -7.20 13.90
N CYS A 13 5.09 -8.44 13.63
CA CYS A 13 4.48 -9.63 14.20
C CYS A 13 4.54 -9.67 15.73
N THR A 14 5.60 -9.18 16.36
CA THR A 14 5.72 -9.17 17.83
C THR A 14 4.73 -8.18 18.45
N ALA A 15 4.63 -6.96 17.88
CA ALA A 15 3.67 -5.96 18.33
C ALA A 15 2.22 -6.43 18.13
N LEU A 16 1.91 -7.02 16.97
CA LEU A 16 0.58 -7.56 16.69
C LEU A 16 0.22 -8.75 17.57
N ARG A 17 1.16 -9.65 17.88
CA ARG A 17 0.90 -10.80 18.76
C ARG A 17 0.36 -10.38 20.12
N THR A 18 0.93 -9.34 20.70
CA THR A 18 0.43 -8.79 21.97
C THR A 18 -0.96 -8.18 21.80
N ALA A 19 -1.19 -7.44 20.71
CA ALA A 19 -2.49 -6.78 20.45
C ALA A 19 -3.63 -7.77 20.13
N VAL A 20 -3.31 -8.91 19.50
CA VAL A 20 -4.29 -9.89 19.02
C VAL A 20 -4.34 -11.18 19.85
N GLN A 21 -3.70 -11.19 21.02
CA GLN A 21 -3.53 -12.38 21.87
C GLN A 21 -4.85 -13.09 22.21
N PHE A 22 -5.98 -12.37 22.21
CA PHE A 22 -7.31 -12.89 22.53
C PHE A 22 -8.20 -13.14 21.31
N GLN A 23 -7.66 -13.04 20.09
CA GLN A 23 -8.39 -13.19 18.84
C GLN A 23 -7.97 -14.46 18.10
N ARG A 24 -8.86 -15.06 17.31
CA ARG A 24 -8.53 -16.18 16.41
C ARG A 24 -7.83 -15.66 15.15
N ILE A 25 -6.61 -15.16 15.31
CA ILE A 25 -5.80 -14.61 14.22
C ILE A 25 -4.60 -15.53 13.96
N THR A 26 -4.51 -16.05 12.74
CA THR A 26 -3.35 -16.80 12.25
C THR A 26 -2.35 -15.82 11.64
N LEU A 27 -1.10 -15.89 12.08
CA LEU A 27 -0.02 -15.04 11.56
C LEU A 27 0.90 -15.86 10.66
N TRP A 28 0.95 -15.49 9.38
CA TRP A 28 1.98 -15.92 8.46
C TRP A 28 3.19 -14.98 8.54
N LYS A 29 4.40 -15.54 8.44
CA LYS A 29 5.65 -14.79 8.54
C LYS A 29 6.49 -15.04 7.30
N ALA A 30 7.00 -13.97 6.71
CA ALA A 30 7.98 -14.01 5.64
C ALA A 30 9.25 -13.26 6.04
N LEU A 31 10.37 -13.65 5.43
CA LEU A 31 11.58 -12.83 5.47
C LEU A 31 11.39 -11.65 4.53
N PHE A 32 11.71 -10.46 5.00
CA PHE A 32 11.68 -9.26 4.16
C PHE A 32 13.05 -9.07 3.50
N PRO A 33 13.13 -8.99 2.17
CA PRO A 33 14.39 -9.09 1.45
C PRO A 33 15.13 -7.74 1.39
N CYS A 34 15.47 -7.16 2.55
CA CYS A 34 16.18 -5.88 2.65
C CYS A 34 17.46 -5.86 1.81
N GLN A 35 18.34 -6.86 2.00
CA GLN A 35 19.65 -6.90 1.37
C GLN A 35 19.56 -7.06 -0.15
N GLU A 36 18.56 -7.80 -0.65
CA GLU A 36 18.37 -8.05 -2.09
C GLU A 36 18.05 -6.77 -2.88
N VAL A 37 17.55 -5.74 -2.21
CA VAL A 37 17.27 -4.42 -2.80
C VAL A 37 18.23 -3.33 -2.33
N GLY A 38 19.23 -3.68 -1.51
CA GLY A 38 20.19 -2.74 -0.93
C GLY A 38 19.57 -1.78 0.07
N LEU A 39 18.63 -2.26 0.88
CA LEU A 39 18.18 -1.60 2.12
C LEU A 39 19.07 -2.04 3.30
N PRO A 40 19.27 -1.18 4.31
CA PRO A 40 19.93 -1.58 5.55
C PRO A 40 19.17 -2.72 6.25
N ASP A 41 19.90 -3.51 7.03
CA ASP A 41 19.31 -4.56 7.84
C ASP A 41 18.30 -3.98 8.84
N GLY A 42 17.16 -4.68 9.01
CA GLY A 42 16.09 -4.25 9.91
C GLY A 42 15.19 -3.13 9.36
N CYS A 43 15.42 -2.63 8.14
CA CYS A 43 14.54 -1.66 7.46
C CYS A 43 13.25 -2.30 6.91
N GLU A 44 12.49 -2.92 7.81
CA GLU A 44 11.29 -3.73 7.57
C GLU A 44 9.99 -2.91 7.68
N ASN A 45 10.09 -1.61 7.95
CA ASN A 45 8.99 -0.66 8.00
C ASN A 45 9.39 0.62 7.23
N LEU A 46 8.43 1.27 6.55
CA LEU A 46 8.65 2.59 5.96
C LEU A 46 9.19 3.60 6.99
N ASP A 47 8.70 3.56 8.23
CA ASP A 47 9.13 4.46 9.33
C ASP A 47 10.56 4.18 9.80
N SER A 48 11.09 2.98 9.49
CA SER A 48 12.46 2.60 9.84
C SER A 48 13.49 2.98 8.78
N LEU A 49 13.05 3.51 7.63
CA LEU A 49 13.96 3.91 6.56
C LEU A 49 14.80 5.11 7.00
N PRO A 50 16.13 5.08 6.81
CA PRO A 50 17.00 6.22 7.16
C PRO A 50 16.83 7.43 6.23
N SER A 51 16.17 7.26 5.07
CA SER A 51 15.80 8.33 4.15
C SER A 51 14.59 7.91 3.30
N LEU A 52 13.72 8.89 2.98
CA LEU A 52 12.59 8.70 2.06
C LEU A 52 13.03 8.30 0.65
N ASP A 53 14.27 8.58 0.25
CA ASP A 53 14.82 8.17 -1.04
C ASP A 53 14.92 6.63 -1.18
N LEU A 54 14.83 5.90 -0.08
CA LEU A 54 14.83 4.44 -0.05
C LEU A 54 13.43 3.83 -0.18
N THR A 55 12.38 4.64 -0.17
CA THR A 55 10.97 4.20 -0.36
C THR A 55 10.78 3.32 -1.61
N PRO A 56 11.38 3.62 -2.78
CA PRO A 56 11.27 2.75 -3.96
C PRO A 56 11.84 1.34 -3.71
N LYS A 57 12.96 1.25 -2.97
CA LYS A 57 13.57 -0.04 -2.62
C LYS A 57 12.69 -0.82 -1.63
N PHE A 58 12.05 -0.13 -0.68
CA PHE A 58 11.08 -0.74 0.23
C PHE A 58 9.91 -1.38 -0.51
N PHE A 59 9.31 -0.66 -1.47
CA PHE A 59 8.23 -1.23 -2.28
C PHE A 59 8.71 -2.38 -3.17
N LYS A 60 9.94 -2.28 -3.70
CA LYS A 60 10.55 -3.40 -4.44
C LYS A 60 10.68 -4.65 -3.57
N ALA A 61 11.20 -4.53 -2.35
CA ALA A 61 11.30 -5.64 -1.41
C ALA A 61 9.93 -6.19 -1.00
N SER A 62 8.95 -5.31 -0.77
CA SER A 62 7.58 -5.70 -0.44
C SER A 62 6.93 -6.53 -1.55
N ASN A 63 7.16 -6.16 -2.81
CA ASN A 63 6.63 -6.92 -3.97
C ASN A 63 7.27 -8.32 -4.08
N MET A 64 8.51 -8.50 -3.62
CA MET A 64 9.18 -9.80 -3.63
C MET A 64 8.55 -10.81 -2.65
N VAL A 65 7.74 -10.34 -1.69
CA VAL A 65 6.96 -11.18 -0.76
C VAL A 65 5.81 -11.92 -1.46
N GLN A 66 5.41 -11.50 -2.67
CA GLN A 66 4.37 -12.15 -3.45
C GLN A 66 4.63 -13.65 -3.65
N LYS A 67 5.81 -14.01 -4.18
CA LYS A 67 6.13 -15.42 -4.48
C LYS A 67 6.16 -16.31 -3.23
N PRO A 68 6.80 -15.91 -2.11
CA PRO A 68 6.67 -16.62 -0.84
C PRO A 68 5.22 -16.82 -0.38
N LEU A 69 4.37 -15.79 -0.54
CA LEU A 69 2.97 -15.91 -0.15
C LEU A 69 2.21 -16.90 -1.04
N GLU A 70 2.38 -16.82 -2.36
CA GLU A 70 1.76 -17.75 -3.30
C GLU A 70 2.20 -19.19 -3.01
N LYS A 71 3.50 -19.41 -2.77
CA LYS A 71 4.00 -20.73 -2.40
C LYS A 71 3.33 -21.23 -1.11
N TRP A 72 3.27 -20.40 -0.08
CA TRP A 72 2.65 -20.79 1.18
C TRP A 72 1.16 -21.11 1.02
N LEU A 73 0.40 -20.29 0.31
CA LEU A 73 -1.02 -20.55 0.02
C LEU A 73 -1.21 -21.84 -0.78
N GLY A 74 -0.32 -22.14 -1.75
CA GLY A 74 -0.36 -23.36 -2.55
C GLY A 74 -0.01 -24.64 -1.78
N GLU A 75 0.66 -24.51 -0.63
CA GLU A 75 0.97 -25.63 0.27
C GLU A 75 -0.16 -25.92 1.28
N LEU A 76 -1.16 -25.03 1.40
CA LEU A 76 -2.32 -25.24 2.26
C LEU A 76 -3.33 -26.21 1.62
N GLU A 77 -4.03 -26.97 2.46
CA GLU A 77 -5.22 -27.68 2.03
C GLU A 77 -6.31 -26.69 1.60
N SER A 78 -7.15 -27.07 0.63
CA SER A 78 -8.19 -26.17 0.09
C SER A 78 -9.13 -25.62 1.17
N GLU A 79 -9.47 -26.42 2.19
CA GLU A 79 -10.32 -26.02 3.33
C GLU A 79 -9.62 -25.08 4.31
N SER A 80 -8.29 -24.93 4.20
CA SER A 80 -7.46 -24.06 5.04
C SER A 80 -7.13 -22.73 4.35
N LEU A 81 -7.52 -22.54 3.08
CA LEU A 81 -7.39 -21.25 2.41
C LEU A 81 -8.29 -20.20 3.08
N PRO A 82 -7.87 -18.92 3.09
CA PRO A 82 -8.68 -17.86 3.68
C PRO A 82 -9.93 -17.58 2.82
N ASP A 83 -11.02 -17.21 3.48
CA ASP A 83 -12.29 -16.85 2.83
C ASP A 83 -12.16 -15.53 2.03
N CYS A 84 -11.22 -14.67 2.43
CA CYS A 84 -10.90 -13.42 1.75
C CYS A 84 -9.47 -12.95 2.08
N ILE A 85 -8.87 -12.19 1.18
CA ILE A 85 -7.64 -11.43 1.39
C ILE A 85 -8.02 -9.98 1.67
N VAL A 86 -7.60 -9.45 2.82
CA VAL A 86 -7.67 -8.01 3.11
C VAL A 86 -6.26 -7.45 2.97
N SER A 87 -6.05 -6.52 2.05
CA SER A 87 -4.72 -6.01 1.70
C SER A 87 -4.71 -4.50 1.60
N ASP A 88 -3.61 -3.86 1.99
CA ASP A 88 -3.40 -2.43 1.75
C ASP A 88 -3.33 -2.12 0.24
N VAL A 89 -3.85 -0.96 -0.15
CA VAL A 89 -3.79 -0.45 -1.54
C VAL A 89 -2.35 -0.36 -2.07
N CYS A 90 -1.36 -0.21 -1.18
CA CYS A 90 0.05 -0.16 -1.52
C CYS A 90 0.64 -1.50 -2.00
N PHE A 91 -0.13 -2.59 -1.95
CA PHE A 91 0.30 -3.93 -2.40
C PHE A 91 -0.62 -4.46 -3.51
N PRO A 92 -0.60 -3.84 -4.71
CA PRO A 92 -1.50 -4.18 -5.81
C PRO A 92 -1.33 -5.62 -6.31
N TRP A 93 -0.14 -6.21 -6.13
CA TRP A 93 0.15 -7.61 -6.45
C TRP A 93 -0.71 -8.62 -5.66
N THR A 94 -1.29 -8.20 -4.54
CA THR A 94 -2.23 -9.06 -3.80
C THR A 94 -3.51 -9.34 -4.60
N SER A 95 -3.82 -8.51 -5.62
CA SER A 95 -4.87 -8.81 -6.61
C SER A 95 -4.55 -10.05 -7.41
N ASP A 96 -3.30 -10.17 -7.88
CA ASP A 96 -2.87 -11.31 -8.69
C ASP A 96 -2.91 -12.59 -7.86
N VAL A 97 -2.49 -12.53 -6.59
CA VAL A 97 -2.59 -13.65 -5.64
C VAL A 97 -4.05 -14.06 -5.44
N ALA A 98 -4.92 -13.10 -5.16
CA ALA A 98 -6.35 -13.32 -4.97
C ALA A 98 -6.99 -14.00 -6.19
N LEU A 99 -6.69 -13.52 -7.41
CA LEU A 99 -7.15 -14.12 -8.65
C LEU A 99 -6.61 -15.54 -8.85
N HIS A 100 -5.32 -15.76 -8.56
CA HIS A 100 -4.68 -17.06 -8.73
C HIS A 100 -5.32 -18.15 -7.86
N PHE A 101 -5.58 -17.85 -6.58
CA PHE A 101 -6.22 -18.77 -5.64
C PHE A 101 -7.75 -18.71 -5.66
N LYS A 102 -8.35 -17.85 -6.48
CA LYS A 102 -9.80 -17.60 -6.55
C LYS A 102 -10.40 -17.17 -5.21
N ILE A 103 -9.68 -16.34 -4.48
CA ILE A 103 -10.06 -15.80 -3.17
C ILE A 103 -10.51 -14.34 -3.35
N PRO A 104 -11.68 -13.92 -2.84
CA PRO A 104 -12.09 -12.52 -2.86
C PRO A 104 -11.05 -11.61 -2.19
N ARG A 105 -10.78 -10.45 -2.80
CA ARG A 105 -9.89 -9.42 -2.25
C ARG A 105 -10.68 -8.19 -1.82
N ILE A 106 -10.40 -7.69 -0.62
CA ILE A 106 -10.90 -6.42 -0.10
C ILE A 106 -9.70 -5.50 0.08
N VAL A 107 -9.74 -4.34 -0.58
CA VAL A 107 -8.70 -3.33 -0.43
C VAL A 107 -8.99 -2.52 0.84
N PHE A 108 -8.01 -2.48 1.74
CA PHE A 108 -8.03 -1.61 2.90
C PHE A 108 -7.27 -0.32 2.56
N GLN A 109 -7.95 0.81 2.68
CA GLN A 109 -7.39 2.12 2.42
C GLN A 109 -7.44 2.96 3.68
N THR A 110 -6.29 3.41 4.14
CA THR A 110 -6.15 4.21 5.38
C THR A 110 -6.50 5.68 5.19
N PHE A 111 -6.67 6.14 3.94
CA PHE A 111 -7.09 7.50 3.62
C PHE A 111 -8.59 7.68 3.85
N SER A 112 -8.97 8.87 4.32
CA SER A 112 -10.39 9.23 4.46
C SER A 112 -11.08 9.33 3.10
N CYS A 113 -12.41 9.12 3.06
CA CYS A 113 -13.19 9.34 1.84
C CYS A 113 -13.04 10.77 1.30
N PHE A 114 -12.88 11.76 2.18
CA PHE A 114 -12.61 13.15 1.80
C PHE A 114 -11.30 13.27 1.01
N THR A 115 -10.21 12.68 1.53
CA THR A 115 -8.91 12.67 0.85
C THR A 115 -9.03 12.04 -0.53
N LEU A 116 -9.71 10.90 -0.64
CA LEU A 116 -9.90 10.19 -1.91
C LEU A 116 -10.72 10.99 -2.91
N ALA A 117 -11.81 11.61 -2.47
CA ALA A 117 -12.66 12.45 -3.31
C ALA A 117 -11.89 13.67 -3.85
N CYS A 118 -11.14 14.36 -2.98
CA CYS A 118 -10.31 15.49 -3.40
C CYS A 118 -9.22 15.06 -4.39
N SER A 119 -8.49 13.98 -4.10
CA SER A 119 -7.45 13.47 -5.02
C SER A 119 -8.02 13.09 -6.38
N HIS A 120 -9.16 12.39 -6.39
CA HIS A 120 -9.84 12.01 -7.62
C HIS A 120 -10.29 13.23 -8.43
N SER A 121 -10.92 14.22 -7.79
CA SER A 121 -11.37 15.43 -8.47
C SER A 121 -10.20 16.23 -9.06
N ILE A 122 -9.12 16.40 -8.29
CA ILE A 122 -7.89 17.10 -8.75
C ILE A 122 -7.31 16.38 -9.98
N ASP A 123 -7.22 15.05 -9.95
CA ASP A 123 -6.68 14.25 -11.06
C ASP A 123 -7.56 14.35 -12.32
N CYS A 124 -8.88 14.15 -12.18
CA CYS A 124 -9.83 14.19 -13.29
C CYS A 124 -9.84 15.53 -14.02
N HIS A 125 -9.69 16.63 -13.27
CA HIS A 125 -9.67 17.99 -13.83
C HIS A 125 -8.26 18.47 -14.20
N ARG A 126 -7.24 17.62 -14.02
CA ARG A 126 -5.83 17.95 -14.29
C ARG A 126 -5.39 19.26 -13.63
N ILE A 127 -5.90 19.51 -12.43
CA ILE A 127 -5.68 20.79 -11.72
C ILE A 127 -4.19 21.02 -11.54
N ILE A 128 -3.46 19.96 -11.20
CA ILE A 128 -2.01 19.95 -11.09
C ILE A 128 -1.40 20.64 -12.31
N GLU A 129 -1.63 20.15 -13.54
CA GLU A 129 -1.08 20.69 -14.80
C GLU A 129 -1.36 22.19 -15.00
N SER A 130 -2.47 22.71 -14.48
CA SER A 130 -2.88 24.12 -14.63
C SER A 130 -2.25 25.10 -13.63
N ILE A 131 -1.62 24.61 -12.56
CA ILE A 131 -1.00 25.48 -11.54
C ILE A 131 0.27 26.12 -12.12
N THR A 132 0.23 27.44 -12.24
CA THR A 132 1.31 28.31 -12.76
C THR A 132 1.87 29.26 -11.70
N SER A 133 1.28 29.29 -10.50
CA SER A 133 1.67 30.18 -9.41
C SER A 133 1.34 29.53 -8.06
N PRO A 134 2.00 29.93 -6.95
CA PRO A 134 1.76 29.37 -5.61
C PRO A 134 0.42 29.81 -4.99
N LYS A 135 -0.49 30.36 -5.79
CA LYS A 135 -1.81 30.78 -5.33
C LYS A 135 -2.66 29.55 -5.00
N PRO A 136 -3.58 29.66 -4.03
CA PRO A 136 -4.51 28.59 -3.78
C PRO A 136 -5.48 28.38 -4.97
N PHE A 137 -6.01 27.17 -5.08
CA PHE A 137 -6.99 26.76 -6.07
C PHE A 137 -8.13 25.97 -5.41
N LEU A 138 -9.32 26.02 -6.01
CA LEU A 138 -10.47 25.27 -5.55
C LEU A 138 -10.48 23.85 -6.13
N VAL A 139 -10.88 22.88 -5.33
CA VAL A 139 -11.15 21.52 -5.81
C VAL A 139 -12.50 21.50 -6.52
N PRO A 140 -12.57 21.14 -7.82
CA PRO A 140 -13.83 21.08 -8.55
C PRO A 140 -14.80 20.05 -7.97
N GLU A 141 -16.10 20.22 -8.23
CA GLU A 141 -17.14 19.21 -7.98
C GLU A 141 -17.25 18.71 -6.53
N MET A 142 -16.75 19.49 -5.57
CA MET A 142 -16.94 19.24 -4.14
C MET A 142 -18.23 19.91 -3.64
N PRO A 143 -18.95 19.31 -2.68
CA PRO A 143 -20.17 19.90 -2.11
C PRO A 143 -19.88 21.20 -1.34
N ASP A 144 -18.67 21.31 -0.77
CA ASP A 144 -18.19 22.48 -0.04
C ASP A 144 -17.02 23.14 -0.78
N LYS A 145 -16.73 24.40 -0.41
CA LYS A 145 -15.56 25.12 -0.90
C LYS A 145 -14.29 24.57 -0.24
N ILE A 146 -13.59 23.71 -0.96
CA ILE A 146 -12.30 23.16 -0.55
C ILE A 146 -11.19 23.81 -1.37
N GLU A 147 -10.18 24.34 -0.70
CA GLU A 147 -9.10 25.10 -1.30
C GLU A 147 -7.74 24.52 -0.87
N PHE A 148 -6.85 24.32 -1.84
CA PHE A 148 -5.48 23.86 -1.61
C PHE A 148 -4.48 24.77 -2.31
N THR A 149 -3.26 24.78 -1.81
CA THR A 149 -2.09 25.31 -2.49
C THR A 149 -1.27 24.17 -3.09
N GLU A 150 -0.41 24.47 -4.07
CA GLU A 150 0.49 23.48 -4.64
C GLU A 150 1.36 22.77 -3.58
N ALA A 151 1.81 23.51 -2.56
CA ALA A 151 2.63 22.98 -1.47
C ALA A 151 1.88 21.99 -0.56
N GLN A 152 0.55 21.98 -0.58
CA GLN A 152 -0.28 21.05 0.20
C GLN A 152 -0.62 19.77 -0.57
N LEU A 153 -0.28 19.70 -1.86
CA LEU A 153 -0.54 18.51 -2.66
C LEU A 153 0.48 17.40 -2.35
N PRO A 154 0.07 16.12 -2.43
CA PRO A 154 1.01 15.02 -2.38
C PRO A 154 2.08 15.22 -3.44
N ILE A 155 3.34 14.89 -3.12
CA ILE A 155 4.54 15.12 -3.94
C ILE A 155 4.41 14.34 -5.27
N THR A 156 3.70 14.89 -6.24
CA THR A 156 3.49 14.26 -7.56
C THR A 156 4.14 15.06 -8.70
N ARG A 157 4.68 16.26 -8.42
CA ARG A 157 5.23 17.14 -9.46
C ARG A 157 6.74 17.11 -9.68
N SER A 158 7.60 16.78 -8.70
CA SER A 158 9.04 17.12 -8.89
C SER A 158 10.10 16.10 -8.47
N ALA A 159 9.79 14.99 -7.77
CA ALA A 159 10.86 14.13 -7.26
C ALA A 159 10.57 12.61 -7.15
N SER A 160 9.41 12.13 -7.61
CA SER A 160 9.14 10.68 -7.57
C SER A 160 9.84 9.98 -8.73
N SER A 161 10.65 8.96 -8.45
CA SER A 161 11.22 8.10 -9.49
C SER A 161 10.13 7.49 -10.39
N GLU A 162 10.48 7.12 -11.61
CA GLU A 162 9.55 6.46 -12.55
C GLU A 162 8.87 5.24 -11.91
N TYR A 163 9.63 4.46 -11.14
CA TYR A 163 9.12 3.35 -10.35
C TYR A 163 8.03 3.75 -9.35
N MET A 164 8.21 4.87 -8.63
CA MET A 164 7.20 5.36 -7.70
C MET A 164 5.94 5.83 -8.42
N ARG A 165 6.06 6.44 -9.60
CA ARG A 165 4.89 6.80 -10.41
C ARG A 165 4.13 5.56 -10.87
N ASP A 166 4.84 4.52 -11.30
CA ASP A 166 4.23 3.24 -11.68
C ASP A 166 3.56 2.55 -10.49
N CYS A 167 4.18 2.55 -9.31
CA CYS A 167 3.57 2.06 -8.08
C CYS A 167 2.27 2.80 -7.77
N MET A 168 2.31 4.14 -7.79
CA MET A 168 1.13 4.97 -7.51
C MET A 168 0.02 4.76 -8.54
N LYS A 169 0.36 4.54 -9.82
CA LYS A 169 -0.62 4.20 -10.86
C LYS A 169 -1.29 2.86 -10.54
N LYS A 170 -0.51 1.84 -10.21
CA LYS A 170 -1.05 0.51 -9.82
C LYS A 170 -1.92 0.58 -8.57
N PHE A 171 -1.60 1.45 -7.60
CA PHE A 171 -2.44 1.64 -6.41
C PHE A 171 -3.83 2.17 -6.77
N LYS A 172 -3.93 3.05 -7.78
CA LYS A 172 -5.22 3.60 -8.25
C LYS A 172 -6.06 2.59 -9.04
N GLU A 173 -5.42 1.61 -9.67
CA GLU A 173 -6.07 0.60 -10.52
C GLU A 173 -6.46 -0.69 -9.76
N ALA A 174 -6.00 -0.84 -8.51
CA ALA A 174 -6.06 -2.09 -7.73
C ALA A 174 -7.24 -2.22 -6.78
#